data_AF-A0A183J7L0-F1
#
_entry.id   AF-A0A183J7L0-F1
#
_cell.length_a   1.000
_cell.length_b   1.000
_cell.length_c   1.000
_cell.angle_alpha   90.00
_cell.angle_beta   90.00
_cell.angle_gamma   90.00
#
_symmetry.space_group_name_H-M   'P 1'
#
loop_
_entity.id
_entity.type
_entity.pdbx_description
1 polymer ?
#
loop_
_entity_poly.entity_id
_entity_poly.type
_entity_poly.pdbx_seq_one_letter_code
_entity_poly.pdbx_strand_id
1 'polypeptide(L)'
;GALLQNHPVWAVVFCCLRAGSYEAAITAAEEGGPEMNKFLSLLLELKQNNCLRLSSETELRIILNFRRSQQQIQDCYKTAVYCAIALCDPKLEHPQVTERLEDWLWLKLRQVVMTEAKLRSDDSRSIDASRTGATQQLTFSDLQRLIAVEYGEAHFAEVQNPLVYWTALLMSGQFEAAISFLFRQTEDLSCHAVHIALTLYQMGLLLTPSAVHGDLCTSVSGTLLQQLNLTRLIFLYTSPFRLVQPKEAAYYYYFLRNFKNAKDEDMFSVSFRDLVLDTNEV
;
A
#
# COMPACT_ATOMS: atom_id res chain seq x y z
N GLY A 1 -29.15 -17.83 6.20
CA GLY A 1 -27.77 -18.25 5.90
C GLY A 1 -27.27 -19.13 7.03
N ALA A 2 -26.21 -19.90 6.80
CA ALA A 2 -25.58 -20.71 7.84
C ALA A 2 -25.12 -19.83 9.03
N LEU A 3 -25.36 -20.32 10.25
CA LEU A 3 -24.97 -19.67 11.50
C LEU A 3 -23.96 -20.53 12.25
N LEU A 4 -22.92 -19.90 12.78
CA LEU A 4 -21.94 -20.50 13.68
C LEU A 4 -22.13 -19.91 15.07
N GLN A 5 -22.57 -20.71 16.05
CA GLN A 5 -22.82 -20.23 17.42
C GLN A 5 -23.67 -18.93 17.47
N ASN A 6 -24.72 -18.85 16.64
CA ASN A 6 -25.59 -17.67 16.43
C ASN A 6 -24.97 -16.48 15.66
N HIS A 7 -23.77 -16.60 15.13
CA HIS A 7 -23.13 -15.59 14.27
C HIS A 7 -23.20 -15.97 12.78
N PRO A 8 -23.33 -15.01 11.84
CA PRO A 8 -23.29 -15.32 10.41
C PRO A 8 -21.94 -15.93 10.00
N VAL A 9 -21.95 -17.14 9.45
CA VAL A 9 -20.71 -17.89 9.13
C VAL A 9 -19.76 -17.08 8.23
N TRP A 10 -20.29 -16.40 7.20
CA TRP A 10 -19.48 -15.61 6.28
C TRP A 10 -18.81 -14.42 6.94
N ALA A 11 -19.48 -13.79 7.92
CA ALA A 11 -18.88 -12.70 8.70
C ALA A 11 -17.74 -13.22 9.59
N VAL A 12 -17.93 -14.38 10.24
CA VAL A 12 -16.87 -15.04 11.03
C VAL A 12 -15.66 -15.35 10.13
N VAL A 13 -15.89 -16.00 8.99
CA VAL A 13 -14.83 -16.32 8.02
C VAL A 13 -14.10 -15.06 7.55
N PHE A 14 -14.83 -14.01 7.19
CA PHE A 14 -14.23 -12.73 6.80
C PHE A 14 -13.32 -12.18 7.91
N CYS A 15 -13.80 -12.12 9.15
CA CYS A 15 -13.02 -11.65 10.29
C CYS A 15 -11.76 -12.49 10.54
N CYS A 16 -11.85 -13.82 10.43
CA CYS A 16 -10.70 -14.71 10.56
C CYS A 16 -9.63 -14.42 9.48
N LEU A 17 -10.05 -14.29 8.21
CA LEU A 17 -9.15 -13.95 7.11
C LEU A 17 -8.55 -12.56 7.28
N ARG A 18 -9.36 -11.58 7.71
CA ARG A 18 -8.95 -10.20 7.97
C ARG A 18 -7.94 -10.09 9.12
N ALA A 19 -8.03 -10.98 10.10
CA ALA A 19 -7.08 -11.14 11.19
C ALA A 19 -5.82 -11.94 10.79
N GLY A 20 -5.75 -12.45 9.54
CA GLY A 20 -4.63 -13.24 9.05
C GLY A 20 -4.65 -14.71 9.46
N SER A 21 -5.72 -15.20 10.09
CA SER A 21 -5.85 -16.58 10.55
C SER A 21 -6.64 -17.43 9.56
N TYR A 22 -5.91 -18.08 8.64
CA TYR A 22 -6.50 -19.07 7.72
C TYR A 22 -7.00 -20.32 8.45
N GLU A 23 -6.32 -20.73 9.53
CA GLU A 23 -6.74 -21.86 10.35
C GLU A 23 -8.12 -21.63 10.97
N ALA A 24 -8.32 -20.45 11.58
CA ALA A 24 -9.62 -20.12 12.16
C ALA A 24 -10.71 -20.03 11.09
N ALA A 25 -10.38 -19.54 9.89
CA ALA A 25 -11.32 -19.50 8.77
C ALA A 25 -11.68 -20.92 8.28
N ILE A 26 -10.73 -21.86 8.27
CA ILE A 26 -10.95 -23.27 7.95
C ILE A 26 -11.88 -23.91 9.00
N THR A 27 -11.57 -23.76 10.28
CA THR A 27 -12.42 -24.29 11.37
C THR A 27 -13.83 -23.72 11.31
N ALA A 28 -13.98 -22.40 11.09
CA ALA A 28 -15.29 -21.78 10.93
C ALA A 28 -16.07 -22.32 9.72
N ALA A 29 -15.38 -22.65 8.62
CA ALA A 29 -15.99 -23.26 7.45
C ALA A 29 -16.38 -24.73 7.67
N GLU A 30 -15.59 -25.49 8.42
CA GLU A 30 -15.90 -26.87 8.83
C GLU A 30 -17.16 -26.93 9.71
N GLU A 31 -17.23 -26.04 10.71
CA GLU A 31 -18.37 -25.96 11.63
C GLU A 31 -19.61 -25.30 10.99
N GLY A 32 -19.43 -24.53 9.90
CA GLY A 32 -20.50 -23.89 9.14
C GLY A 32 -21.39 -24.84 8.34
N GLY A 33 -21.06 -26.14 8.32
CA GLY A 33 -21.90 -27.19 7.76
C GLY A 33 -21.74 -27.40 6.24
N PRO A 34 -22.58 -28.26 5.63
CA PRO A 34 -22.35 -28.79 4.29
C PRO A 34 -22.40 -27.73 3.17
N GLU A 35 -23.07 -26.59 3.40
CA GLU A 35 -23.09 -25.46 2.45
C GLU A 35 -21.70 -24.85 2.24
N MET A 36 -20.82 -24.97 3.25
CA MET A 36 -19.46 -24.43 3.24
C MET A 36 -18.43 -25.39 2.65
N ASN A 37 -18.76 -26.67 2.40
CA ASN A 37 -17.81 -27.68 1.92
C ASN A 37 -17.06 -27.26 0.64
N LYS A 38 -17.77 -26.62 -0.31
CA LYS A 38 -17.16 -26.10 -1.54
C LYS A 38 -16.16 -24.97 -1.26
N PHE A 39 -16.44 -24.16 -0.25
CA PHE A 39 -15.57 -23.06 0.15
C PHE A 39 -14.38 -23.56 0.99
N LEU A 40 -14.61 -24.52 1.88
CA LEU A 40 -13.59 -25.21 2.66
C LEU A 40 -12.52 -25.82 1.75
N SER A 41 -12.89 -26.47 0.65
CA SER A 41 -11.90 -26.98 -0.32
C SER A 41 -11.03 -25.88 -0.93
N LEU A 42 -11.56 -24.66 -1.11
CA LEU A 42 -10.77 -23.52 -1.60
C LEU A 42 -9.78 -23.02 -0.56
N LEU A 43 -10.19 -22.94 0.71
CA LEU A 43 -9.31 -22.55 1.81
C LEU A 43 -8.17 -23.55 1.99
N LEU A 44 -8.45 -24.85 1.90
CA LEU A 44 -7.44 -25.90 2.01
C LEU A 44 -6.45 -25.85 0.83
N GLU A 45 -6.94 -25.65 -0.39
CA GLU A 45 -6.08 -25.46 -1.58
C GLU A 45 -5.20 -24.21 -1.44
N LEU A 46 -5.77 -23.08 -0.99
CA LEU A 46 -5.00 -21.86 -0.73
C LEU A 46 -3.92 -22.10 0.31
N LYS A 47 -4.26 -22.75 1.43
CA LYS A 47 -3.31 -23.05 2.50
C LYS A 47 -2.13 -23.90 2.01
N GLN A 48 -2.39 -24.88 1.13
CA GLN A 48 -1.33 -25.67 0.48
C GLN A 48 -0.41 -24.81 -0.40
N ASN A 49 -0.94 -23.75 -1.00
CA ASN A 49 -0.21 -22.79 -1.83
C ASN A 49 0.26 -21.55 -1.03
N ASN A 50 0.65 -21.73 0.24
CA ASN A 50 1.11 -20.66 1.14
C ASN A 50 0.14 -19.48 1.29
N CYS A 51 -1.15 -19.73 1.11
CA CYS A 51 -2.21 -18.72 1.07
C CYS A 51 -2.01 -17.66 -0.03
N LEU A 52 -1.26 -17.95 -1.10
CA LEU A 52 -0.94 -16.96 -2.14
C LEU A 52 -1.77 -17.13 -3.41
N ARG A 53 -2.13 -18.36 -3.79
CA ARG A 53 -2.84 -18.60 -5.05
C ARG A 53 -3.73 -19.85 -5.02
N LEU A 54 -4.75 -19.83 -5.86
CA LEU A 54 -5.47 -21.02 -6.29
C LEU A 54 -4.81 -21.56 -7.57
N SER A 55 -5.08 -22.82 -7.91
CA SER A 55 -4.80 -23.36 -9.23
C SER A 55 -5.64 -22.63 -10.30
N SER A 56 -5.10 -22.52 -11.51
CA SER A 56 -5.77 -21.85 -12.62
C SER A 56 -7.14 -22.45 -12.95
N GLU A 57 -7.27 -23.78 -12.82
CA GLU A 57 -8.54 -24.48 -13.03
C GLU A 57 -9.58 -24.14 -11.96
N THR A 58 -9.20 -24.21 -10.67
CA THR A 58 -10.10 -23.85 -9.57
C THR A 58 -10.52 -22.39 -9.67
N GLU A 59 -9.57 -21.49 -9.90
CA GLU A 59 -9.83 -20.04 -10.01
C GLU A 59 -10.85 -19.75 -11.12
N LEU A 60 -10.62 -20.26 -12.34
CA LEU A 60 -11.51 -20.05 -13.49
C LEU A 60 -12.92 -20.58 -13.21
N ARG A 61 -13.03 -21.78 -12.63
CA ARG A 61 -14.31 -22.36 -12.24
C ARG A 61 -15.07 -21.48 -11.24
N ILE A 62 -14.38 -20.94 -10.23
CA ILE A 62 -14.99 -20.08 -9.21
C ILE A 62 -15.42 -18.74 -9.80
N ILE A 63 -14.57 -18.09 -10.61
CA ILE A 63 -14.92 -16.81 -11.26
C ILE A 63 -16.17 -16.97 -12.13
N LEU A 64 -16.26 -18.02 -12.94
CA LEU A 64 -17.44 -18.26 -13.78
C LEU A 64 -18.71 -18.51 -12.96
N ASN A 65 -18.61 -19.28 -11.88
CA ASN A 65 -19.74 -19.55 -10.99
C ASN A 65 -20.18 -18.29 -10.24
N PHE A 66 -19.23 -17.48 -9.79
CA PHE A 66 -19.48 -16.22 -9.11
C PHE A 66 -20.21 -15.26 -10.04
N ARG A 67 -19.70 -15.01 -11.25
CA ARG A 67 -20.35 -14.14 -12.24
C ARG A 67 -21.79 -14.57 -12.57
N ARG A 68 -22.05 -15.87 -12.69
CA ARG A 68 -23.40 -16.40 -12.95
C ARG A 68 -24.38 -16.21 -11.79
N SER A 69 -23.88 -16.24 -10.56
CA SER A 69 -24.71 -16.21 -9.35
C SER A 69 -24.69 -14.86 -8.62
N GLN A 70 -23.90 -13.88 -9.07
CA GLN A 70 -23.64 -12.62 -8.37
C GLN A 70 -24.92 -11.89 -7.93
N GLN A 71 -25.91 -11.78 -8.82
CA GLN A 71 -27.18 -11.11 -8.50
C GLN A 71 -28.05 -11.86 -7.47
N GLN A 72 -27.77 -13.15 -7.24
CA GLN A 72 -28.50 -13.99 -6.30
C GLN A 72 -27.83 -14.04 -4.92
N ILE A 73 -26.58 -13.55 -4.80
CA ILE A 73 -25.87 -13.55 -3.53
C ILE A 73 -26.34 -12.36 -2.69
N GLN A 74 -27.06 -12.64 -1.61
CA GLN A 74 -27.56 -11.63 -0.67
C GLN A 74 -26.55 -11.26 0.43
N ASP A 75 -25.62 -12.16 0.74
CA ASP A 75 -24.65 -11.99 1.83
C ASP A 75 -23.42 -11.20 1.35
N CYS A 76 -23.21 -10.01 1.90
CA CYS A 76 -22.11 -9.11 1.54
C CYS A 76 -20.74 -9.61 2.00
N TYR A 77 -20.66 -10.35 3.10
CA TYR A 77 -19.42 -10.97 3.55
C TYR A 77 -19.04 -12.12 2.62
N LYS A 78 -20.02 -12.90 2.16
CA LYS A 78 -19.78 -13.95 1.17
C LYS A 78 -19.13 -13.37 -0.08
N THR A 79 -19.69 -12.31 -0.67
CA THR A 79 -19.11 -11.71 -1.89
C THR A 79 -17.69 -11.21 -1.64
N ALA A 80 -17.46 -10.46 -0.57
CA ALA A 80 -16.15 -9.94 -0.23
C ALA A 80 -15.10 -11.04 0.00
N VAL A 81 -15.47 -12.13 0.68
CA VAL A 81 -14.58 -13.27 0.89
C VAL A 81 -14.17 -13.91 -0.44
N TYR A 82 -15.12 -14.14 -1.37
CA TYR A 82 -14.78 -14.65 -2.71
C TYR A 82 -13.86 -13.69 -3.49
N CYS A 83 -14.11 -12.38 -3.42
CA CYS A 83 -13.24 -11.37 -4.01
C CYS A 83 -11.83 -11.36 -3.40
N ALA A 84 -11.71 -11.62 -2.09
CA ALA A 84 -10.44 -11.66 -1.36
C ALA A 84 -9.60 -12.91 -1.63
N ILE A 85 -10.24 -14.06 -1.84
CA ILE A 85 -9.53 -15.36 -1.91
C ILE A 85 -9.50 -16.00 -3.30
N ALA A 86 -10.32 -15.52 -4.24
CA ALA A 86 -10.44 -16.11 -5.58
C ALA A 86 -10.43 -15.07 -6.70
N LEU A 87 -10.03 -13.82 -6.40
CA LEU A 87 -9.93 -12.72 -7.36
C LEU A 87 -11.23 -12.51 -8.18
N CYS A 88 -12.37 -12.80 -7.57
CA CYS A 88 -13.66 -12.52 -8.19
C CYS A 88 -13.84 -11.01 -8.29
N ASP A 89 -13.98 -10.48 -9.51
CA ASP A 89 -14.27 -9.07 -9.83
C ASP A 89 -13.61 -8.03 -8.92
N PRO A 90 -12.31 -7.70 -9.08
CA PRO A 90 -11.60 -6.73 -8.22
C PRO A 90 -12.15 -5.30 -8.27
N LYS A 91 -13.00 -4.99 -9.26
CA LYS A 91 -13.68 -3.70 -9.40
C LYS A 91 -14.95 -3.62 -8.55
N LEU A 92 -15.44 -4.75 -8.05
CA LEU A 92 -16.58 -4.77 -7.14
C LEU A 92 -16.16 -4.17 -5.80
N GLU A 93 -16.83 -3.10 -5.41
CA GLU A 93 -16.66 -2.46 -4.11
C GLU A 93 -17.60 -3.09 -3.07
N HIS A 94 -17.15 -3.13 -1.81
CA HIS A 94 -17.88 -3.78 -0.71
C HIS A 94 -18.10 -2.84 0.49
N PRO A 95 -18.80 -1.71 0.32
CA PRO A 95 -18.90 -0.67 1.36
C PRO A 95 -19.51 -1.17 2.69
N GLN A 96 -20.34 -2.21 2.64
CA GLN A 96 -20.97 -2.82 3.84
C GLN A 96 -20.00 -3.62 4.72
N VAL A 97 -18.82 -3.99 4.21
CA VAL A 97 -17.80 -4.74 4.96
C VAL A 97 -16.47 -4.00 5.03
N THR A 98 -16.25 -3.01 4.16
CA THR A 98 -15.07 -2.15 4.13
C THR A 98 -15.45 -0.72 4.53
N GLU A 99 -16.07 -0.56 5.70
CA GLU A 99 -16.46 0.76 6.21
C GLU A 99 -15.25 1.64 6.54
N ARG A 100 -14.14 1.01 6.95
CA ARG A 100 -12.88 1.71 7.26
C ARG A 100 -11.89 1.59 6.11
N LEU A 101 -11.02 2.60 5.98
CA LEU A 101 -9.95 2.60 4.99
C LEU A 101 -9.06 1.37 5.12
N GLU A 102 -8.74 0.93 6.33
CA GLU A 102 -7.84 -0.22 6.54
C GLU A 102 -8.45 -1.52 6.02
N ASP A 103 -9.77 -1.67 6.11
CA ASP A 103 -10.48 -2.85 5.62
C ASP A 103 -10.55 -2.86 4.10
N TRP A 104 -10.78 -1.68 3.50
CA TRP A 104 -10.70 -1.49 2.05
C TRP A 104 -9.29 -1.76 1.51
N LEU A 105 -8.26 -1.17 2.15
CA LEU A 105 -6.86 -1.38 1.78
C LEU A 105 -6.45 -2.85 1.92
N TRP A 106 -6.84 -3.51 3.00
CA TRP A 106 -6.58 -4.94 3.18
C TRP A 106 -7.15 -5.76 2.03
N LEU A 107 -8.40 -5.49 1.62
CA LEU A 107 -9.05 -6.22 0.53
C LEU A 107 -8.32 -6.02 -0.80
N LYS A 108 -7.98 -4.78 -1.14
CA LYS A 108 -7.24 -4.45 -2.37
C LYS A 108 -5.82 -5.03 -2.35
N LEU A 109 -5.07 -4.88 -1.27
CA LEU A 109 -3.73 -5.45 -1.12
C LEU A 109 -3.76 -6.98 -1.21
N ARG A 110 -4.78 -7.61 -0.65
CA ARG A 110 -4.98 -9.05 -0.77
C ARG A 110 -5.15 -9.47 -2.23
N GLN A 111 -5.96 -8.74 -3.00
CA GLN A 111 -6.13 -8.98 -4.44
C GLN A 111 -4.83 -8.76 -5.22
N VAL A 112 -4.05 -7.74 -4.86
CA VAL A 112 -2.73 -7.48 -5.46
C VAL A 112 -1.78 -8.64 -5.19
N VAL A 113 -1.62 -9.07 -3.93
CA VAL A 113 -0.70 -10.17 -3.56
C VAL A 113 -1.00 -11.43 -4.36
N MET A 114 -2.29 -11.78 -4.49
CA MET A 114 -2.70 -12.93 -5.28
C MET A 114 -2.45 -12.75 -6.78
N THR A 115 -2.71 -11.55 -7.32
CA THR A 115 -2.45 -11.21 -8.73
C THR A 115 -0.96 -11.32 -9.06
N GLU A 116 -0.10 -10.74 -8.23
CA GLU A 116 1.36 -10.78 -8.40
C GLU A 116 1.91 -12.21 -8.25
N ALA A 117 1.39 -12.99 -7.30
CA ALA A 117 1.76 -14.41 -7.16
C ALA A 117 1.41 -15.22 -8.40
N LYS A 118 0.25 -14.94 -9.03
CA LYS A 118 -0.17 -15.55 -10.29
C LYS A 118 0.74 -15.16 -11.45
N LEU A 119 1.05 -13.87 -11.60
CA LEU A 119 1.90 -13.36 -12.68
C LEU A 119 3.33 -13.92 -12.62
N ARG A 120 3.85 -14.21 -11.43
CA ARG A 120 5.18 -14.84 -11.24
C ARG A 120 5.21 -16.32 -11.60
N SER A 121 4.07 -16.99 -11.68
CA SER A 121 4.00 -18.42 -12.01
C SER A 121 3.99 -18.66 -13.52
N ASP A 122 4.74 -19.67 -13.99
CA ASP A 122 4.85 -20.05 -15.41
C ASP A 122 3.52 -20.52 -16.03
N ASP A 123 2.50 -20.80 -15.21
CA ASP A 123 1.13 -21.14 -15.61
C ASP A 123 0.40 -19.99 -16.37
N SER A 124 0.96 -18.78 -16.34
CA SER A 124 0.39 -17.57 -16.95
C SER A 124 0.50 -17.52 -18.48
N ARG A 125 1.35 -18.35 -19.10
CA ARG A 125 1.65 -18.27 -20.55
C ARG A 125 0.62 -18.95 -21.46
N SER A 126 -0.37 -19.69 -20.93
CA SER A 126 -1.22 -20.58 -21.74
C SER A 126 -2.73 -20.28 -21.70
N ILE A 127 -3.18 -19.31 -20.92
CA ILE A 127 -4.62 -19.01 -20.81
C ILE A 127 -4.93 -17.72 -21.53
N ASP A 128 -5.57 -17.85 -22.70
CA ASP A 128 -6.15 -16.76 -23.48
C ASP A 128 -6.86 -15.75 -22.56
N ALA A 129 -6.29 -14.55 -22.47
CA ALA A 129 -6.83 -13.41 -21.74
C ALA A 129 -8.29 -13.09 -22.13
N SER A 130 -8.66 -13.45 -23.36
CA SER A 130 -9.99 -13.32 -23.95
C SER A 130 -11.02 -14.33 -23.43
N ARG A 131 -10.60 -15.52 -22.96
CA ARG A 131 -11.50 -16.60 -22.48
C ARG A 131 -11.79 -16.52 -20.99
N THR A 132 -10.89 -15.93 -20.20
CA THR A 132 -11.04 -15.74 -18.75
C THR A 132 -11.59 -14.36 -18.35
N GLY A 133 -11.61 -13.41 -19.29
CA GLY A 133 -11.84 -12.00 -18.96
C GLY A 133 -10.69 -11.48 -18.10
N ALA A 134 -9.46 -11.61 -18.61
CA ALA A 134 -8.23 -11.12 -17.98
C ALA A 134 -8.15 -9.58 -17.85
N THR A 135 -9.28 -8.89 -17.95
CA THR A 135 -9.49 -7.47 -17.65
C THR A 135 -9.76 -7.20 -16.16
N GLN A 136 -9.65 -8.22 -15.30
CA GLN A 136 -9.97 -8.18 -13.86
C GLN A 136 -8.75 -8.54 -13.00
N GLN A 137 -7.56 -8.07 -13.36
CA GLN A 137 -6.39 -8.15 -12.47
C GLN A 137 -6.16 -6.78 -11.85
N LEU A 138 -5.87 -6.74 -10.55
CA LEU A 138 -5.44 -5.53 -9.85
C LEU A 138 -3.96 -5.69 -9.54
N THR A 139 -3.10 -5.06 -10.33
CA THR A 139 -1.66 -5.05 -10.05
C THR A 139 -1.33 -4.04 -8.95
N PHE A 140 -0.11 -4.12 -8.39
CA PHE A 140 0.31 -3.14 -7.40
C PHE A 140 0.34 -1.71 -7.98
N SER A 141 0.78 -1.57 -9.23
CA SER A 141 0.80 -0.28 -9.96
C SER A 141 -0.61 0.27 -10.17
N ASP A 142 -1.59 -0.59 -10.45
CA ASP A 142 -2.98 -0.16 -10.59
C ASP A 142 -3.56 0.34 -9.27
N LEU A 143 -3.26 -0.33 -8.14
CA LEU A 143 -3.66 0.14 -6.81
C LEU A 143 -3.02 1.49 -6.46
N GLN A 144 -1.73 1.67 -6.78
CA GLN A 144 -1.04 2.94 -6.56
C GLN A 144 -1.69 4.08 -7.37
N ARG A 145 -2.00 3.83 -8.65
CA ARG A 145 -2.73 4.77 -9.52
C ARG A 145 -4.11 5.11 -8.97
N LEU A 146 -4.86 4.10 -8.54
CA LEU A 146 -6.19 4.27 -7.97
C LEU A 146 -6.17 5.23 -6.77
N ILE A 147 -5.20 5.06 -5.86
CA ILE A 147 -5.07 5.90 -4.67
C ILE A 147 -4.57 7.32 -5.02
N ALA A 148 -3.51 7.44 -5.82
CA ALA A 148 -2.85 8.73 -6.04
C ALA A 148 -3.52 9.59 -7.11
N VAL A 149 -4.11 8.98 -8.14
CA VAL A 149 -4.63 9.67 -9.33
C VAL A 149 -6.14 9.67 -9.38
N GLU A 150 -6.78 8.50 -9.21
CA GLU A 150 -8.23 8.38 -9.39
C GLU A 150 -9.01 8.93 -8.18
N TYR A 151 -8.64 8.53 -6.96
CA TYR A 151 -9.15 9.17 -5.76
C TYR A 151 -8.41 10.49 -5.50
N GLY A 152 -7.09 10.41 -5.39
CA GLY A 152 -6.23 11.56 -5.12
C GLY A 152 -6.56 12.25 -3.79
N GLU A 153 -5.81 13.31 -3.48
CA GLU A 153 -5.93 14.01 -2.20
C GLU A 153 -7.32 14.62 -1.96
N ALA A 154 -7.98 15.12 -3.02
CA ALA A 154 -9.28 15.78 -2.91
C ALA A 154 -10.37 14.85 -2.35
N HIS A 155 -10.37 13.58 -2.76
CA HIS A 155 -11.30 12.58 -2.25
C HIS A 155 -11.13 12.36 -0.73
N PHE A 156 -9.89 12.32 -0.24
CA PHE A 156 -9.61 12.07 1.18
C PHE A 156 -9.73 13.33 2.05
N ALA A 157 -9.70 14.52 1.45
CA ALA A 157 -9.86 15.78 2.18
C ALA A 157 -11.24 15.89 2.88
N GLU A 158 -12.26 15.19 2.37
CA GLU A 158 -13.60 15.15 2.97
C GLU A 158 -13.61 14.57 4.39
N VAL A 159 -12.65 13.69 4.73
CA VAL A 159 -12.56 13.01 6.03
C VAL A 159 -11.95 13.91 7.12
N GLN A 160 -11.47 15.12 6.76
CA GLN A 160 -10.85 16.10 7.66
C GLN A 160 -9.71 15.55 8.54
N ASN A 161 -9.08 14.44 8.11
CA ASN A 161 -7.94 13.85 8.78
C ASN A 161 -6.87 13.50 7.72
N PRO A 162 -5.75 14.25 7.67
CA PRO A 162 -4.72 14.00 6.66
C PRO A 162 -4.07 12.62 6.81
N LEU A 163 -4.09 12.03 8.01
CA LEU A 163 -3.49 10.71 8.23
C LEU A 163 -4.18 9.61 7.43
N VAL A 164 -5.45 9.78 7.03
CA VAL A 164 -6.17 8.80 6.22
C VAL A 164 -5.51 8.66 4.84
N TYR A 165 -5.30 9.77 4.14
CA TYR A 165 -4.64 9.74 2.83
C TYR A 165 -3.17 9.33 2.96
N TRP A 166 -2.48 9.85 3.97
CA TRP A 166 -1.10 9.46 4.25
C TRP A 166 -0.95 7.95 4.47
N THR A 167 -1.84 7.33 5.26
CA THR A 167 -1.86 5.89 5.47
C THR A 167 -2.15 5.13 4.18
N ALA A 168 -3.05 5.62 3.32
CA ALA A 168 -3.30 5.00 2.02
C ALA A 168 -2.04 5.01 1.12
N LEU A 169 -1.33 6.13 1.04
CA LEU A 169 -0.08 6.25 0.29
C LEU A 169 1.02 5.35 0.89
N LEU A 170 1.20 5.38 2.22
CA LEU A 170 2.21 4.59 2.92
C LEU A 170 1.98 3.08 2.73
N MET A 171 0.75 2.61 2.94
CA MET A 171 0.40 1.18 2.84
C MET A 171 0.38 0.66 1.41
N SER A 172 0.26 1.55 0.42
CA SER A 172 0.45 1.22 -1.01
C SER A 172 1.89 1.45 -1.50
N GLY A 173 2.85 1.67 -0.59
CA GLY A 173 4.27 1.77 -0.92
C GLY A 173 4.67 3.03 -1.68
N GLN A 174 3.84 4.07 -1.67
CA GLN A 174 4.11 5.35 -2.33
C GLN A 174 4.82 6.30 -1.35
N PHE A 175 6.01 5.90 -0.89
CA PHE A 175 6.71 6.52 0.24
C PHE A 175 7.03 8.00 0.02
N GLU A 176 7.54 8.36 -1.17
CA GLU A 176 7.92 9.73 -1.52
C GLU A 176 6.71 10.66 -1.52
N ALA A 177 5.61 10.20 -2.12
CA ALA A 177 4.33 10.91 -2.12
C ALA A 177 3.78 11.04 -0.70
N ALA A 178 3.83 9.98 0.10
CA ALA A 178 3.37 9.98 1.48
C ALA A 178 4.14 11.00 2.33
N ILE A 179 5.48 11.02 2.24
CA ILE A 179 6.32 11.98 2.97
C ILE A 179 6.06 13.41 2.50
N SER A 180 6.03 13.64 1.18
CA SER A 180 5.76 14.96 0.61
C SER A 180 4.40 15.49 1.07
N PHE A 181 3.37 14.64 1.06
CA PHE A 181 2.05 14.97 1.55
C PHE A 181 2.04 15.26 3.06
N LEU A 182 2.69 14.44 3.89
CA LEU A 182 2.71 14.64 5.34
C LEU A 182 3.45 15.91 5.74
N PHE A 183 4.57 16.19 5.07
CA PHE A 183 5.44 17.34 5.37
C PHE A 183 4.73 18.69 5.23
N ARG A 184 3.76 18.79 4.32
CA ARG A 184 3.05 20.03 3.99
C ARG A 184 1.75 20.27 4.77
N GLN A 185 1.36 19.38 5.70
CA GLN A 185 0.09 19.49 6.42
C GLN A 185 0.16 20.48 7.59
N THR A 186 1.01 20.19 8.58
CA THR A 186 1.17 20.99 9.80
C THR A 186 2.62 20.95 10.26
N GLU A 187 3.05 21.90 11.07
CA GLU A 187 4.41 21.91 11.63
C GLU A 187 4.69 20.64 12.46
N ASP A 188 3.73 20.19 13.26
CA ASP A 188 3.84 18.96 14.05
C ASP A 188 4.05 17.72 13.15
N LEU A 189 3.29 17.60 12.06
CA LEU A 189 3.42 16.47 11.14
C LEU A 189 4.68 16.56 10.27
N SER A 190 5.20 17.77 10.04
CA SER A 190 6.44 17.97 9.28
C SER A 190 7.64 17.31 9.94
N CYS A 191 7.73 17.34 11.28
CA CYS A 191 8.81 16.66 11.98
C CYS A 191 8.72 15.15 11.80
N HIS A 192 7.52 14.57 11.87
CA HIS A 192 7.32 13.14 11.62
C HIS A 192 7.69 12.76 10.20
N ALA A 193 7.28 13.55 9.20
CA ALA A 193 7.62 13.32 7.80
C ALA A 193 9.14 13.25 7.57
N VAL A 194 9.91 14.16 8.19
CA VAL A 194 11.37 14.19 8.09
C VAL A 194 11.99 12.94 8.71
N HIS A 195 11.61 12.59 9.94
CA HIS A 195 12.19 11.42 10.62
C HIS A 195 11.84 10.11 9.92
N ILE A 196 10.61 9.97 9.43
CA ILE A 196 10.19 8.81 8.61
C ILE A 196 11.02 8.75 7.33
N ALA A 197 11.24 9.89 6.66
CA ALA A 197 12.08 9.95 5.47
C ALA A 197 13.53 9.50 5.75
N LEU A 198 14.12 9.94 6.86
CA LEU A 198 15.46 9.52 7.26
C LEU A 198 15.53 8.01 7.50
N THR A 199 14.52 7.43 8.18
CA THR A 199 14.44 5.98 8.40
C THR A 199 14.32 5.21 7.07
N LEU A 200 13.39 5.60 6.19
CA LEU A 200 13.20 4.94 4.91
C LEU A 200 14.43 5.09 3.99
N TYR A 201 15.13 6.22 4.05
CA TYR A 201 16.39 6.43 3.35
C TYR A 201 17.47 5.48 3.86
N GLN A 202 17.64 5.35 5.18
CA GLN A 202 18.59 4.40 5.77
C GLN A 202 18.29 2.94 5.42
N MET A 203 17.00 2.60 5.23
CA MET A 203 16.57 1.27 4.80
C MET A 203 16.70 1.05 3.29
N GLY A 204 17.08 2.06 2.50
CA GLY A 204 17.15 1.96 1.03
C GLY A 204 15.78 1.88 0.34
N LEU A 205 14.72 2.35 1.00
CA LEU A 205 13.34 2.31 0.50
C LEU A 205 12.89 3.60 -0.20
N LEU A 206 13.71 4.65 -0.17
CA LEU A 206 13.42 5.92 -0.85
C LEU A 206 14.18 6.06 -2.16
N LEU A 207 13.44 6.44 -3.20
CA LEU A 207 13.97 6.96 -4.44
C LEU A 207 14.33 8.43 -4.25
N THR A 208 15.60 8.75 -4.44
CA THR A 208 16.11 10.13 -4.38
C THR A 208 16.60 10.57 -5.74
N PRO A 209 16.34 11.82 -6.17
CA PRO A 209 16.86 12.32 -7.44
C PRO A 209 18.38 12.49 -7.37
N SER A 210 19.06 12.34 -8.52
CA SER A 210 20.50 12.63 -8.62
C SER A 210 20.79 14.12 -8.48
N ALA A 211 19.83 14.97 -8.87
CA ALA A 211 19.93 16.41 -8.74
C ALA A 211 19.45 16.86 -7.35
N VAL A 212 20.29 17.64 -6.68
CA VAL A 212 20.00 18.21 -5.35
C VAL A 212 19.08 19.43 -5.45
N HIS A 213 19.03 20.08 -6.61
CA HIS A 213 18.16 21.23 -6.87
C HIS A 213 16.85 20.78 -7.52
N GLY A 214 15.72 21.29 -7.03
CA GLY A 214 14.40 20.99 -7.57
C GLY A 214 13.31 21.03 -6.50
N ASP A 215 12.12 20.58 -6.90
CA ASP A 215 10.97 20.45 -6.00
C ASP A 215 11.22 19.37 -4.93
N LEU A 216 10.43 19.42 -3.86
CA LEU A 216 10.50 18.44 -2.78
C LEU A 216 10.26 17.02 -3.30
N CYS A 217 9.34 16.88 -4.26
CA CYS A 217 8.97 15.61 -4.84
C CYS A 217 8.77 15.76 -6.35
N THR A 218 9.32 14.84 -7.12
CA THR A 218 9.29 14.87 -8.59
C THR A 218 8.90 13.52 -9.15
N SER A 219 8.06 13.48 -10.19
CA SER A 219 7.72 12.24 -10.87
C SER A 219 8.89 11.74 -11.73
N VAL A 220 9.17 10.43 -11.70
CA VAL A 220 10.12 9.79 -12.62
C VAL A 220 9.45 9.70 -13.99
N SER A 221 10.07 10.36 -14.99
CA SER A 221 9.58 10.46 -16.36
C SER A 221 9.01 9.14 -16.91
N GLY A 222 7.74 9.17 -17.33
CA GLY A 222 7.06 8.02 -17.92
C GLY A 222 6.55 6.98 -16.91
N THR A 223 6.60 7.26 -15.60
CA THR A 223 6.12 6.35 -14.55
C THR A 223 5.26 7.08 -13.52
N LEU A 224 4.61 6.32 -12.63
CA LEU A 224 3.94 6.85 -11.43
C LEU A 224 4.89 6.97 -10.22
N LEU A 225 6.13 6.50 -10.35
CA LEU A 225 7.10 6.55 -9.28
C LEU A 225 7.49 8.01 -9.02
N GLN A 226 7.59 8.36 -7.74
CA GLN A 226 8.07 9.67 -7.33
C GLN A 226 9.45 9.54 -6.71
N GLN A 227 10.21 10.62 -6.78
CA GLN A 227 11.50 10.77 -6.10
C GLN A 227 11.37 11.88 -5.07
N LEU A 228 11.93 11.67 -3.89
CA LEU A 228 11.96 12.63 -2.82
C LEU A 228 13.33 13.30 -2.77
N ASN A 229 13.35 14.63 -2.88
CA ASN A 229 14.56 15.41 -2.68
C ASN A 229 14.85 15.52 -1.17
N LEU A 230 15.58 14.53 -0.65
CA LEU A 230 15.93 14.47 0.77
C LEU A 230 16.75 15.67 1.23
N THR A 231 17.60 16.22 0.35
CA THR A 231 18.38 17.42 0.65
C THR A 231 17.49 18.63 0.86
N ARG A 232 16.51 18.84 -0.05
CA ARG A 232 15.53 19.91 0.08
C ARG A 232 14.69 19.75 1.33
N LEU A 233 14.25 18.53 1.65
CA LEU A 233 13.48 18.22 2.86
C LEU A 233 14.22 18.63 4.12
N ILE A 234 15.50 18.20 4.25
CA ILE A 234 16.34 18.53 5.40
C ILE A 234 16.54 20.04 5.52
N PHE A 235 16.85 20.74 4.41
CA PHE A 235 17.02 22.19 4.46
C PHE A 235 15.75 22.94 4.83
N LEU A 236 14.59 22.51 4.34
CA LEU A 236 13.31 23.12 4.73
C LEU A 236 13.04 22.92 6.22
N TYR A 237 13.33 21.72 6.74
CA TYR A 237 13.12 21.40 8.13
C TYR A 237 14.07 22.13 9.08
N THR A 238 15.36 22.23 8.74
CA THR A 238 16.36 22.87 9.62
C THR A 238 16.35 24.40 9.53
N SER A 239 15.79 24.98 8.45
CA SER A 239 15.76 26.43 8.22
C SER A 239 15.32 27.27 9.44
N PRO A 240 14.26 26.90 10.18
CA PRO A 240 13.79 27.70 11.34
C PRO A 240 14.76 27.72 12.53
N PHE A 241 15.60 26.70 12.70
CA PHE A 241 16.42 26.53 13.91
C PHE A 241 17.92 26.45 13.65
N ARG A 242 18.38 26.39 12.41
CA ARG A 242 19.81 26.18 12.08
C ARG A 242 20.76 27.20 12.70
N LEU A 243 20.35 28.46 12.87
CA LEU A 243 21.18 29.50 13.50
C LEU A 243 21.05 29.53 15.02
N VAL A 244 19.95 29.03 15.57
CA VAL A 244 19.66 29.02 17.01
C VAL A 244 20.24 27.76 17.67
N GLN A 245 20.22 26.63 16.94
CA GLN A 245 20.66 25.31 17.38
C GLN A 245 21.53 24.67 16.28
N PRO A 246 22.73 25.22 16.01
CA PRO A 246 23.58 24.76 14.91
C PRO A 246 24.01 23.30 15.08
N LYS A 247 24.28 22.88 16.32
CA LYS A 247 24.62 21.49 16.62
C LYS A 247 23.54 20.49 16.18
N GLU A 248 22.27 20.80 16.42
CA GLU A 248 21.15 19.94 16.01
C GLU A 248 21.01 19.92 14.48
N ALA A 249 21.11 21.08 13.84
CA ALA A 249 21.08 21.17 12.37
C ALA A 249 22.23 20.37 11.72
N ALA A 250 23.42 20.36 12.33
CA ALA A 250 24.55 19.56 11.85
C ALA A 250 24.27 18.05 11.87
N TYR A 251 23.50 17.55 12.85
CA TYR A 251 23.08 16.15 12.87
C TYR A 251 22.18 15.79 11.69
N TYR A 252 21.27 16.68 11.29
CA TYR A 252 20.47 16.48 10.08
C TYR A 252 21.32 16.54 8.81
N TYR A 253 22.28 17.46 8.72
CA TYR A 253 23.17 17.57 7.55
C TYR A 253 24.05 16.34 7.35
N TYR A 254 24.38 15.59 8.41
CA TYR A 254 25.14 14.34 8.28
C TYR A 254 24.44 13.29 7.39
N PHE A 255 23.11 13.33 7.28
CA PHE A 255 22.37 12.47 6.35
C PHE A 255 22.61 12.82 4.87
N LEU A 256 23.19 13.99 4.59
CA LEU A 256 23.50 14.45 3.24
C LEU A 256 24.87 14.01 2.71
N ARG A 257 25.65 13.26 3.50
CA ARG A 257 27.04 12.83 3.17
C ARG A 257 27.21 11.96 1.90
N ASN A 258 26.09 11.47 1.35
CA ASN A 258 26.06 10.66 0.14
C ASN A 258 25.49 11.43 -1.06
N PHE A 259 25.10 12.69 -0.86
CA PHE A 259 24.54 13.55 -1.90
C PHE A 259 25.63 14.50 -2.37
N LYS A 260 25.64 14.77 -3.68
CA LYS A 260 26.61 15.67 -4.29
C LYS A 260 25.92 16.77 -5.07
N ASN A 261 26.45 17.99 -4.98
CA ASN A 261 25.95 19.09 -5.80
C ASN A 261 26.43 18.97 -7.26
N ALA A 262 26.02 19.92 -8.11
CA ALA A 262 26.44 19.96 -9.52
C ALA A 262 27.95 20.09 -9.74
N LYS A 263 28.70 20.49 -8.71
CA LYS A 263 30.17 20.60 -8.71
C LYS A 263 30.86 19.34 -8.16
N ASP A 264 30.11 18.26 -7.93
CA ASP A 264 30.57 17.01 -7.30
C ASP A 264 31.04 17.19 -5.84
N GLU A 265 30.69 18.30 -5.18
CA GLU A 265 31.00 18.53 -3.77
C GLU A 265 29.99 17.80 -2.88
N ASP A 266 30.50 17.18 -1.82
CA ASP A 266 29.71 16.53 -0.79
C ASP A 266 28.76 17.52 -0.08
N MET A 267 27.46 17.21 -0.09
CA MET A 267 26.43 18.09 0.46
C MET A 267 26.55 18.25 1.98
N PHE A 268 27.05 17.26 2.71
CA PHE A 268 27.34 17.43 4.13
C PHE A 268 28.42 18.48 4.34
N SER A 269 29.55 18.36 3.65
CA SER A 269 30.68 19.28 3.75
C SER A 269 30.31 20.72 3.38
N VAL A 270 29.54 20.90 2.30
CA VAL A 270 29.03 22.22 1.90
C VAL A 270 28.11 22.80 2.98
N SER A 271 27.11 22.03 3.41
CA SER A 271 26.12 22.51 4.39
C SER A 271 26.74 22.80 5.76
N PHE A 272 27.72 22.00 6.17
CA PHE A 272 28.44 22.17 7.43
C PHE A 272 29.35 23.41 7.39
N ARG A 273 30.08 23.63 6.29
CA ARG A 273 30.88 24.85 6.11
C ARG A 273 30.00 26.10 6.17
N ASP A 274 28.89 26.09 5.44
CA ASP A 274 27.99 27.24 5.38
C ASP A 274 27.36 27.51 6.77
N LEU A 275 27.04 26.46 7.53
CA LEU A 275 26.56 26.60 8.91
C LEU A 275 27.58 27.24 9.85
N VAL A 276 28.86 26.85 9.77
CA VAL A 276 29.94 27.44 10.59
C VAL A 276 30.16 28.91 10.23
N LEU A 277 30.13 29.25 8.94
CA LEU A 277 30.25 30.63 8.48
C LEU A 277 29.07 31.50 8.95
N ASP A 278 27.85 30.97 8.89
CA ASP A 278 26.64 31.70 9.27
C ASP A 278 26.50 31.91 10.79
N THR A 279 27.12 31.05 11.61
CA THR A 279 26.96 31.05 13.08
C THR A 279 28.08 31.79 13.81
N ASN A 280 29.19 32.12 13.14
CA ASN A 280 30.41 32.69 13.73
C ASN A 280 30.94 31.89 14.94
N GLU A 281 30.56 30.62 15.10
CA GLU A 281 31.12 29.72 16.11
C GLU A 281 32.47 29.19 15.60
N VAL A 282 33.54 29.92 15.90
CA VAL A 282 34.95 29.50 15.72
C VAL A 282 35.55 29.16 17.07
#